data_AF-A0AAV8CZV4-F1
#
_entry.id   AF-A0AAV8CZV4-F1
#
_cell.length_a   1.000
_cell.length_b   1.000
_cell.length_c   1.000
_cell.angle_alpha   90.00
_cell.angle_beta   90.00
_cell.angle_gamma   90.00
#
_symmetry.space_group_name_H-M   'P 1'
#
loop_
_entity.id
_entity.type
_entity.pdbx_description
1 polymer ?
#
loop_
_entity_poly.entity_id
_entity_poly.type
_entity_poly.pdbx_seq_one_letter_code
_entity_poly.pdbx_strand_id
1 'polypeptide(L)'
;MWAAAETPRGSGNFSKDKITFTCSKTSPIPCDYTGKSTLPSLGYIFSFGQDNNKDLFYMTSKGVYRVVRPSLCGYTCPIETVSPPQSSSSLQLKRPILLVLACLLFLSQCFRL
;
A
#
# COMPACT_ATOMS: atom_id res chain seq x y z
N MET A 1 -3.04 11.26 -14.26
CA MET A 1 -4.41 11.20 -13.70
C MET A 1 -4.92 12.64 -13.56
N TRP A 2 -6.22 12.89 -13.59
CA TRP A 2 -6.76 14.22 -13.27
C TRP A 2 -7.45 14.15 -11.92
N ALA A 3 -7.20 15.15 -11.08
CA ALA A 3 -7.92 15.34 -9.83
C ALA A 3 -8.57 16.72 -9.85
N ALA A 4 -9.69 16.86 -9.16
CA ALA A 4 -10.36 18.15 -9.02
C ALA A 4 -10.68 18.39 -7.55
N ALA A 5 -10.39 19.59 -7.06
CA ALA A 5 -10.67 20.00 -5.70
C ALA A 5 -11.58 21.24 -5.71
N GLU A 6 -12.54 21.26 -4.80
CA GLU A 6 -13.48 22.36 -4.63
C GLU A 6 -13.06 23.21 -3.43
N THR A 7 -12.85 24.51 -3.63
CA THR A 7 -12.52 25.46 -2.56
C THR A 7 -13.24 26.80 -2.80
N PRO A 8 -14.10 27.28 -1.89
CA PRO A 8 -14.60 26.62 -0.69
C PRO A 8 -15.60 25.50 -1.03
N ARG A 9 -15.83 24.59 -0.08
CA ARG A 9 -16.77 23.46 -0.22
C ARG A 9 -18.18 23.99 -0.51
N GLY A 10 -18.85 23.42 -1.51
CA GLY A 10 -20.21 23.78 -1.93
C GLY A 10 -20.30 25.02 -2.84
N SER A 11 -19.18 25.55 -3.34
CA SER A 11 -19.16 26.67 -4.29
C SER A 11 -19.52 26.28 -5.72
N GLY A 12 -19.43 24.99 -6.06
CA GLY A 12 -19.50 24.49 -7.44
C GLY A 12 -18.26 24.81 -8.27
N ASN A 13 -17.23 25.45 -7.71
CA ASN A 13 -16.01 25.82 -8.42
C ASN A 13 -14.88 24.82 -8.15
N PHE A 14 -14.52 24.05 -9.18
CA PHE A 14 -13.54 22.97 -9.10
C PHE A 14 -12.24 23.37 -9.80
N SER A 15 -11.14 23.45 -9.05
CA SER A 15 -9.79 23.52 -9.62
C SER A 15 -9.38 22.13 -10.07
N LYS A 16 -8.95 21.99 -11.33
CA LYS A 16 -8.54 20.71 -11.92
C LYS A 16 -7.04 20.69 -12.10
N ASP A 17 -6.40 19.65 -11.57
CA ASP A 17 -4.95 19.48 -11.66
C ASP A 17 -4.60 18.13 -12.27
N LYS A 18 -3.55 18.13 -13.09
CA LYS A 18 -2.98 16.90 -13.63
C LYS A 18 -2.01 16.32 -12.59
N ILE A 19 -2.34 15.15 -12.10
CA ILE A 19 -1.49 14.39 -11.17
C ILE A 19 -0.52 13.52 -11.97
N THR A 20 0.75 13.84 -11.81
CA THR A 20 1.90 13.03 -12.26
C THR A 20 2.16 11.96 -11.20
N PHE A 21 2.42 10.74 -11.64
CA PHE A 21 2.77 9.63 -10.76
C PHE A 21 3.77 8.72 -11.44
N THR A 22 4.58 8.04 -10.64
CA THR A 22 5.45 6.96 -11.06
C THR A 22 5.51 5.92 -9.96
N CYS A 23 6.11 4.78 -10.26
CA CYS A 23 6.20 3.69 -9.33
C CYS A 23 7.40 3.79 -8.40
N SER A 24 7.24 3.18 -7.23
CA SER A 24 8.33 3.10 -6.29
C SER A 24 9.49 2.29 -6.87
N LYS A 25 10.71 2.77 -6.64
CA LYS A 25 11.94 2.03 -6.98
C LYS A 25 12.06 0.70 -6.23
N THR A 26 11.35 0.55 -5.10
CA THR A 26 11.33 -0.66 -4.28
C THR A 26 10.07 -1.52 -4.53
N SER A 27 9.29 -1.20 -5.58
CA SER A 27 8.13 -2.03 -5.96
C SER A 27 8.60 -3.44 -6.34
N PRO A 28 8.01 -4.51 -5.77
CA PRO A 28 8.37 -5.88 -6.12
C PRO A 28 7.96 -6.25 -7.55
N ILE A 29 6.99 -5.51 -8.12
CA ILE A 29 6.49 -5.70 -9.48
C ILE A 29 6.90 -4.46 -10.30
N PRO A 30 7.56 -4.64 -11.45
CA PRO A 30 7.92 -3.53 -12.32
C PRO A 30 6.68 -2.88 -12.90
N CYS A 31 6.75 -1.57 -13.13
CA CYS A 31 5.62 -0.86 -13.71
C CYS A 31 5.57 -0.98 -15.22
N ASP A 32 4.36 -1.20 -15.71
CA ASP A 32 4.04 -1.26 -17.13
C ASP A 32 3.95 0.16 -17.69
N TYR A 33 4.76 0.45 -18.71
CA TYR A 33 4.71 1.70 -19.45
C TYR A 33 4.24 1.38 -20.86
N THR A 34 3.11 1.96 -21.27
CA THR A 34 2.56 1.72 -22.59
C THR A 34 3.01 2.79 -23.58
N GLY A 35 3.68 2.37 -24.66
CA GLY A 35 4.07 3.23 -25.78
C GLY A 35 5.11 4.29 -25.39
N LYS A 36 4.87 5.55 -25.77
CA LYS A 36 5.75 6.70 -25.50
C LYS A 36 5.35 7.50 -24.26
N SER A 37 4.48 6.95 -23.40
CA SER A 37 4.02 7.64 -22.19
C SER A 37 5.14 7.71 -21.14
N THR A 38 5.33 8.89 -20.54
CA THR A 38 6.21 9.09 -19.38
C THR A 38 5.55 8.65 -18.06
N LEU A 39 4.24 8.37 -18.08
CA LEU A 39 3.48 7.89 -16.94
C LEU A 39 3.21 6.39 -17.07
N PRO A 40 3.29 5.62 -15.97
CA PRO A 40 2.96 4.21 -15.99
C PRO A 40 1.46 3.99 -16.25
N SER A 41 1.14 2.87 -16.87
CA SER A 41 -0.20 2.46 -17.24
C SER A 41 -0.88 1.78 -16.06
N LEU A 42 -1.75 2.53 -15.35
CA LEU A 42 -2.57 1.97 -14.28
C LEU A 42 -3.78 1.19 -14.81
N GLY A 43 -4.17 1.38 -16.07
CA GLY A 43 -5.42 0.86 -16.61
C GLY A 43 -6.65 1.56 -16.04
N TYR A 44 -7.80 0.86 -16.05
CA TYR A 44 -9.05 1.36 -15.50
C TYR A 44 -9.08 1.18 -13.98
N ILE A 45 -9.44 2.24 -13.23
CA ILE A 45 -9.53 2.19 -11.77
C ILE A 45 -10.95 1.80 -11.40
N PHE A 46 -11.10 0.66 -10.72
CA PHE A 46 -12.41 0.19 -10.25
C PHE A 46 -12.80 0.84 -8.92
N SER A 47 -11.84 0.93 -8.00
CA SER A 47 -12.06 1.50 -6.68
C SER A 47 -10.74 1.97 -6.05
N PHE A 48 -10.89 2.74 -4.97
CA PHE A 48 -9.81 3.11 -4.07
C PHE A 48 -10.25 2.84 -2.63
N GLY A 49 -9.30 2.56 -1.76
CA GLY A 49 -9.58 2.24 -0.37
C GLY A 49 -8.38 2.52 0.53
N GLN A 50 -8.63 2.55 1.83
CA GLN A 50 -7.59 2.72 2.84
C GLN A 50 -7.59 1.47 3.73
N ASP A 51 -6.39 0.95 4.05
CA ASP A 51 -6.26 -0.18 4.97
C ASP A 51 -6.18 0.27 6.45
N ASN A 52 -6.01 -0.70 7.36
CA ASN A 52 -5.91 -0.43 8.80
C ASN A 52 -4.64 0.36 9.17
N ASN A 53 -3.60 0.31 8.34
CA ASN A 53 -2.35 1.05 8.51
C ASN A 53 -2.41 2.45 7.90
N LYS A 54 -3.59 2.87 7.40
CA LYS A 54 -3.84 4.14 6.73
C LYS A 54 -3.14 4.30 5.39
N ASP A 55 -2.66 3.20 4.80
CA ASP A 55 -2.14 3.19 3.44
C ASP A 55 -3.29 3.22 2.44
N LEU A 56 -3.17 4.07 1.42
CA LEU A 56 -4.16 4.20 0.35
C LEU A 56 -3.82 3.21 -0.78
N PHE A 57 -4.83 2.55 -1.32
CA PHE A 57 -4.71 1.59 -2.41
C PHE A 57 -5.66 1.92 -3.55
N TYR A 58 -5.22 1.64 -4.78
CA TYR A 58 -6.02 1.63 -5.99
C TYR A 58 -6.17 0.20 -6.49
N MET A 59 -7.41 -0.23 -6.71
CA MET A 59 -7.69 -1.47 -7.42
C MET A 59 -8.00 -1.14 -8.88
N THR A 60 -7.19 -1.68 -9.79
CA THR A 60 -7.29 -1.37 -11.22
C THR A 60 -7.31 -2.64 -12.05
N SER A 61 -7.60 -2.49 -13.36
CA SER A 61 -7.55 -3.59 -14.33
C SER A 61 -6.15 -4.18 -14.54
N LYS A 62 -5.10 -3.53 -14.02
CA LYS A 62 -3.70 -3.95 -14.17
C LYS A 62 -3.09 -4.46 -12.86
N GLY A 63 -3.78 -4.28 -11.73
CA GLY A 63 -3.32 -4.77 -10.42
C GLY A 63 -3.80 -3.91 -9.26
N VAL A 64 -3.20 -4.14 -8.10
CA VAL A 64 -3.44 -3.36 -6.88
C VAL A 64 -2.20 -2.52 -6.59
N TYR A 65 -2.38 -1.19 -6.48
CA TYR A 65 -1.29 -0.25 -6.29
C TYR A 65 -1.43 0.44 -4.94
N ARG A 66 -0.38 0.41 -4.12
CA ARG A 66 -0.28 1.19 -2.89
C ARG A 66 0.29 2.56 -3.18
N VAL A 67 -0.34 3.61 -2.68
CA VAL A 67 0.23 4.97 -2.70
C VAL A 67 1.30 5.05 -1.64
N VAL A 68 2.48 5.51 -2.06
CA VAL A 68 3.64 5.65 -1.19
C VAL A 68 4.12 7.09 -1.18
N ARG A 69 5.04 7.40 -0.26
CA ARG A 69 5.63 8.73 -0.16
C ARG A 69 6.41 9.10 -1.43
N PRO A 70 6.42 10.40 -1.83
CA PRO A 70 7.07 10.88 -3.06
C PRO A 70 8.53 10.45 -3.22
N SER A 71 9.32 10.46 -2.13
CA SER A 71 10.72 10.04 -2.13
C SER A 71 10.96 8.63 -2.68
N LEU A 72 10.07 7.68 -2.38
CA LEU A 72 10.16 6.30 -2.86
C LEU A 72 9.94 6.17 -4.37
N CYS A 73 9.25 7.15 -4.97
CA CYS A 73 9.02 7.26 -6.41
C CYS A 73 10.03 8.18 -7.10
N GLY A 74 10.99 8.77 -6.37
CA GLY A 74 11.99 9.68 -6.93
C GLY A 74 11.52 11.12 -7.15
N TYR A 75 10.44 11.53 -6.49
CA TYR A 75 10.02 12.93 -6.45
C TYR A 75 10.58 13.65 -5.23
N THR A 76 10.96 14.91 -5.41
CA THR A 76 11.37 15.78 -4.30
C THR A 76 10.14 16.48 -3.72
N CYS A 77 9.89 16.28 -2.43
CA CYS A 77 8.83 16.98 -1.70
C CYS A 77 9.45 17.77 -0.54
N PRO A 78 9.39 19.12 -0.54
CA PRO A 78 10.01 19.94 0.51
C PRO A 78 9.46 19.73 1.92
N ILE A 79 8.22 19.24 2.00
CA ILE A 79 7.46 19.08 3.25
C ILE A 79 7.60 17.65 3.80
N GLU A 80 8.11 16.71 2.98
CA GLU A 80 8.26 15.32 3.41
C GLU A 80 9.39 15.19 4.44
N THR A 81 9.03 14.82 5.67
CA THR A 81 9.99 14.45 6.71
C THR A 81 10.22 12.93 6.65
N VAL A 82 11.41 12.52 6.20
CA VAL A 82 11.80 11.11 6.20
C VAL A 82 12.25 10.75 7.62
N SER A 83 11.33 10.25 8.43
CA SER A 83 11.72 9.55 9.66
C SER A 83 12.32 8.19 9.26
N PRO A 84 13.48 7.77 9.81
CA PRO A 84 13.99 6.43 9.59
C PRO A 84 12.90 5.41 9.97
N PRO A 85 12.82 4.25 9.29
CA PRO A 85 11.84 3.23 9.65
C PRO A 85 12.00 2.96 11.14
N GLN A 86 10.93 3.18 11.92
CA GLN A 86 10.89 2.69 13.29
C GLN A 86 11.22 1.20 13.20
N SER A 87 12.38 0.81 13.73
CA SER A 87 12.67 -0.58 13.96
C SER A 87 11.61 -1.05 14.94
N SER A 88 10.53 -1.63 14.43
CA SER A 88 9.70 -2.53 15.23
C SER A 88 10.66 -3.63 15.66
N SER A 89 11.17 -3.46 16.86
CA SER A 89 12.12 -4.36 17.48
C SER A 89 11.41 -5.69 17.59
N SER A 90 11.77 -6.61 16.68
CA SER A 90 11.60 -8.05 16.76
C SER A 90 10.82 -8.56 17.99
N LEU A 91 9.54 -8.88 17.83
CA LEU A 91 9.00 -10.07 18.49
C LEU A 91 9.26 -11.25 17.54
N GLN A 92 10.51 -11.70 17.53
CA GLN A 92 10.84 -13.05 17.07
C GLN A 92 10.13 -14.01 18.02
N LEU A 93 8.93 -14.47 17.64
CA LEU A 93 8.20 -15.51 18.36
C LEU A 93 8.94 -16.83 18.18
N LYS A 94 10.02 -17.00 18.94
CA LYS A 94 10.87 -18.17 18.94
C LYS A 94 10.38 -19.14 20.00
N ARG A 95 9.37 -19.96 19.65
CA ARG A 95 9.23 -21.40 20.01
C ARG A 95 7.77 -21.89 19.85
N PRO A 96 7.45 -22.66 18.79
CA PRO A 96 6.18 -23.40 18.72
C PRO A 96 6.23 -24.77 19.41
N ILE A 97 7.38 -25.19 19.97
CA ILE A 97 7.54 -26.56 20.50
C ILE A 97 6.59 -26.85 21.68
N LEU A 98 6.37 -25.88 22.58
CA LEU A 98 5.48 -26.05 23.73
C LEU A 98 4.00 -26.09 23.31
N LEU A 99 3.62 -25.32 22.29
CA LEU A 99 2.26 -25.32 21.71
C LEU A 99 1.96 -26.61 20.96
N VAL A 100 2.93 -27.17 20.23
CA VAL A 100 2.78 -28.46 19.54
C VAL A 100 2.66 -29.60 20.55
N LEU A 101 3.48 -29.61 21.62
CA LEU A 101 3.37 -30.60 22.71
C LEU A 101 2.02 -30.50 23.44
N ALA A 102 1.54 -29.29 23.73
CA ALA A 102 0.21 -29.10 24.32
C ALA A 102 -0.90 -29.61 23.39
N CYS A 103 -0.84 -29.30 22.09
CA CYS A 103 -1.82 -29.75 21.10
C CYS A 103 -1.84 -31.28 20.96
N LEU A 104 -0.68 -31.93 20.93
CA LEU A 104 -0.57 -33.39 20.87
C LEU A 104 -1.11 -34.07 22.15
N LEU A 105 -0.86 -33.48 23.32
CA LEU A 105 -1.41 -33.99 24.58
C LEU A 105 -2.95 -33.84 24.62
N PHE A 106 -3.48 -32.70 24.17
CA PHE A 106 -4.94 -32.50 24.07
C PHE A 106 -5.61 -33.46 23.08
N LEU A 107 -5.00 -33.68 21.90
CA LEU A 107 -5.50 -34.64 20.92
C LEU A 107 -5.47 -36.09 21.44
N SER A 108 -4.45 -36.44 22.23
CA SER A 108 -4.33 -37.78 22.83
C SER A 108 -5.40 -38.07 23.89
N GLN A 109 -5.92 -37.04 24.57
CA GLN A 109 -7.03 -37.20 25.53
C GLN A 109 -8.38 -37.31 24.83
N CYS A 110 -8.57 -36.63 23.69
CA CYS A 110 -9.80 -36.74 22.90
C CYS A 110 -9.98 -38.10 22.21
N PHE A 111 -8.90 -38.85 21.97
CA PHE A 111 -8.96 -40.17 21.32
C PHE A 111 -9.10 -41.37 22.28
N ARG A 112 -9.25 -41.11 23.59
CA ARG A 112 -9.48 -42.16 24.62
C ARG A 112 -10.89 -42.08 25.26
N LEU A 113 -11.90 -41.66 24.48
CA LEU A 113 -13.31 -41.95 24.78
C LEU A 113 -13.87 -42.96 23.76
#